data_AF-A0A7X2N3Z1-F1
#
_entry.id   AF-A0A7X2N3Z1-F1
#
_cell.length_a   1.000
_cell.length_b   1.000
_cell.length_c   1.000
_cell.angle_alpha   90.00
_cell.angle_beta   90.00
_cell.angle_gamma   90.00
#
_symmetry.space_group_name_H-M   'P 1'
#
loop_
_entity.id
_entity.type
_entity.pdbx_description
1 polymer ?
#
loop_
_entity_poly.entity_id
_entity_poly.type
_entity_poly.pdbx_seq_one_letter_code
_entity_poly.pdbx_strand_id
1 'polypeptide(L)'
;MPKRNTGRRHSVSADQIQKYLQEWFDLDNKAKYNKRFKRYLNYRDILTILFDRFPDLKTAYELKEKYIFFNRNTSLEEAEKGLAGLILEFGDSGIEEYHEFYNLLINWNKEIINSFTIINSRRINNSFIESRNNQIERLIYNAYGYTNSKRAKNRIMYCLNKKDSYTM
;
A
#
# COMPACT_ATOMS: atom_id res chain seq x y z
N MET A 1 21.93 42.27 -6.37
CA MET A 1 21.66 41.13 -5.45
C MET A 1 20.28 40.56 -5.76
N PRO A 2 20.16 39.32 -6.25
CA PRO A 2 18.86 38.76 -6.58
C PRO A 2 18.23 38.05 -5.37
N LYS A 3 16.93 38.26 -5.18
CA LYS A 3 16.09 37.73 -4.10
C LYS A 3 16.01 36.20 -4.19
N ARG A 4 16.19 35.51 -3.06
CA ARG A 4 16.03 34.06 -2.93
C ARG A 4 14.56 33.70 -3.20
N ASN A 5 14.34 32.91 -4.23
CA ASN A 5 13.05 32.31 -4.54
C ASN A 5 12.81 31.16 -3.53
N THR A 6 12.04 31.43 -2.48
CA THR A 6 11.57 30.40 -1.54
C THR A 6 10.56 29.54 -2.28
N GLY A 7 11.03 28.41 -2.81
CA GLY A 7 10.19 27.40 -3.45
C GLY A 7 9.05 27.02 -2.51
N ARG A 8 7.81 27.24 -2.96
CA ARG A 8 6.60 26.68 -2.38
C ARG A 8 6.84 25.17 -2.24
N ARG A 9 6.94 24.69 -0.99
CA ARG A 9 6.74 23.29 -0.67
C ARG A 9 5.35 22.96 -1.22
N HIS A 10 5.26 22.07 -2.20
CA HIS A 10 3.99 21.45 -2.57
C HIS A 10 3.58 20.57 -1.39
N SER A 11 3.03 21.19 -0.34
CA SER A 11 2.24 20.49 0.65
C SER A 11 1.01 19.99 -0.09
N VAL A 12 0.97 18.69 -0.35
CA VAL A 12 -0.27 17.99 -0.68
C VAL A 12 -1.30 18.43 0.35
N SER A 13 -2.39 19.06 -0.10
CA SER A 13 -3.43 19.58 0.80
C SER A 13 -3.94 18.43 1.68
N ALA A 14 -4.24 18.68 2.95
CA ALA A 14 -4.90 17.71 3.83
C ALA A 14 -6.17 17.11 3.18
N ASP A 15 -6.82 17.87 2.29
CA ASP A 15 -7.99 17.44 1.51
C ASP A 15 -7.68 16.30 0.52
N GLN A 16 -6.45 16.21 -0.01
CA GLN A 16 -6.06 15.16 -0.96
C GLN A 16 -5.73 13.83 -0.26
N ILE A 17 -5.34 13.89 1.02
CA ILE A 17 -4.99 12.73 1.85
C ILE A 17 -6.26 11.99 2.30
N GLN A 18 -7.39 12.70 2.42
CA GLN A 18 -8.66 12.11 2.85
C GLN A 18 -9.43 11.38 1.75
N LYS A 19 -8.92 11.38 0.51
CA LYS A 19 -9.56 10.83 -0.69
C LYS A 19 -9.75 9.31 -0.64
N TYR A 20 -8.85 8.56 -0.01
CA TYR A 20 -8.92 7.09 -0.06
C TYR A 20 -9.95 6.48 0.89
N LEU A 21 -10.19 7.07 2.07
CA LEU A 21 -11.34 6.63 2.89
C LEU A 21 -12.67 6.95 2.19
N GLN A 22 -12.75 8.07 1.45
CA GLN A 22 -13.93 8.44 0.67
C GLN A 22 -14.20 7.49 -0.51
N GLU A 23 -13.15 6.88 -1.09
CA GLU A 23 -13.32 5.87 -2.15
C GLU A 23 -14.03 4.60 -1.67
N TRP A 24 -13.85 4.21 -0.40
CA TRP A 24 -14.41 2.97 0.16
C TRP A 24 -15.61 3.20 1.07
N PHE A 25 -15.73 4.39 1.67
CA PHE A 25 -16.79 4.74 2.60
C PHE A 25 -17.33 6.12 2.29
N ASP A 26 -18.66 6.23 2.26
CA ASP A 26 -19.33 7.52 2.28
C ASP A 26 -19.12 8.19 3.65
N LEU A 27 -18.09 9.04 3.75
CA LEU A 27 -17.80 9.77 4.98
C LEU A 27 -18.91 10.76 5.35
N ASP A 28 -19.69 11.20 4.37
CA ASP A 28 -20.85 12.10 4.51
C ASP A 28 -22.17 11.36 4.58
N ASN A 29 -22.12 10.09 5.00
CA ASN A 29 -23.30 9.28 5.16
C ASN A 29 -24.36 9.93 6.06
N LYS A 30 -25.61 9.51 5.88
CA LYS A 30 -26.72 9.95 6.73
C LYS A 30 -26.37 9.74 8.21
N ALA A 31 -26.33 10.84 8.95
CA ALA A 31 -25.96 10.82 10.36
C ALA A 31 -26.86 9.90 11.19
N LYS A 32 -26.25 9.14 12.11
CA LYS A 32 -26.94 8.23 13.02
C LYS A 32 -26.75 8.72 14.46
N TYR A 33 -27.80 8.57 15.27
CA TYR A 33 -27.72 8.95 16.69
C TYR A 33 -26.73 8.06 17.42
N ASN A 34 -25.70 8.67 18.01
CA ASN A 34 -24.72 7.96 18.82
C ASN A 34 -25.03 8.14 20.31
N LYS A 35 -25.38 7.05 21.00
CA LYS A 35 -25.76 7.08 22.43
C LYS A 35 -24.64 7.57 23.35
N ARG A 36 -23.36 7.29 23.02
CA ARG A 36 -22.20 7.68 23.84
C ARG A 36 -21.93 9.18 23.76
N PHE A 37 -22.04 9.75 22.56
CA PHE A 37 -21.86 11.20 22.33
C PHE A 37 -23.14 12.02 22.47
N LYS A 38 -24.29 11.37 22.63
CA LYS A 38 -25.63 11.96 22.75
C LYS A 38 -26.00 12.93 21.62
N ARG A 39 -25.46 12.71 20.41
CA ARG A 39 -25.72 13.52 19.21
C ARG A 39 -25.75 12.65 17.95
N TYR A 40 -26.33 13.17 16.88
CA TYR A 40 -26.25 12.55 15.56
C TYR A 40 -24.86 12.79 14.96
N LEU A 41 -24.25 11.74 14.40
CA LEU A 41 -22.92 11.79 13.80
C LEU A 41 -22.90 11.01 12.49
N ASN A 42 -22.24 11.56 11.49
CA ASN A 42 -21.79 10.82 10.32
C ASN A 42 -20.36 10.27 10.55
N TYR A 43 -19.81 9.56 9.57
CA TYR A 43 -18.47 8.99 9.69
C TYR A 43 -17.38 10.05 9.72
N ARG A 44 -17.54 11.17 9.02
CA ARG A 44 -16.62 12.31 9.10
C ARG A 44 -16.57 12.89 10.52
N ASP A 45 -17.73 13.08 11.15
CA ASP A 45 -17.80 13.60 12.51
C ASP A 45 -17.07 12.67 13.49
N ILE A 46 -17.25 11.36 13.35
CA ILE A 46 -16.56 10.36 14.17
C ILE A 46 -15.05 10.43 13.96
N LEU A 47 -14.61 10.54 12.71
CA LEU A 47 -13.19 10.65 12.36
C LEU A 47 -12.56 11.93 12.93
N THR A 48 -13.26 13.06 12.81
CA THR A 48 -12.82 14.34 13.38
C THR A 48 -12.65 14.24 14.90
N ILE A 49 -13.66 13.69 15.61
CA ILE A 49 -13.56 13.47 17.07
C ILE A 49 -12.35 12.59 17.42
N LEU A 50 -12.10 11.53 16.63
CA LEU A 50 -11.01 10.60 16.86
C LEU A 50 -9.66 11.31 16.71
N PHE A 51 -9.47 12.06 15.62
CA PHE A 51 -8.23 12.78 15.35
C PHE A 51 -7.99 13.95 16.29
N ASP A 52 -9.04 14.65 16.72
CA ASP A 52 -8.92 15.69 17.75
C ASP A 52 -8.47 15.12 19.10
N ARG A 53 -8.94 13.91 19.43
CA ARG A 53 -8.59 13.24 20.69
C ARG A 53 -7.20 12.59 20.65
N PHE A 54 -6.78 12.09 19.49
CA PHE A 54 -5.54 11.35 19.29
C PHE A 54 -4.73 11.95 18.12
N PRO A 55 -3.97 13.03 18.37
CA PRO A 55 -3.17 13.69 17.33
C PRO A 55 -2.14 12.76 16.68
N ASP A 56 -1.51 11.88 17.45
CA ASP A 56 -0.52 10.93 16.93
C ASP A 56 -1.16 9.94 15.93
N LEU A 57 -2.40 9.53 16.19
CA LEU A 57 -3.16 8.68 15.27
C LEU A 57 -3.51 9.41 13.98
N LYS A 58 -3.79 10.72 14.06
CA LYS A 58 -4.00 11.56 12.87
C LYS A 58 -2.73 11.61 12.03
N THR A 59 -1.59 11.92 12.65
CA THR A 59 -0.28 11.94 11.98
C THR A 59 0.04 10.58 11.35
N ALA A 60 -0.19 9.49 12.08
CA ALA A 60 -0.03 8.13 11.58
C ALA A 60 -0.87 7.89 10.31
N TYR A 61 -2.16 8.20 10.41
CA TYR A 61 -3.09 8.04 9.30
C TYR A 61 -2.65 8.86 8.08
N GLU A 62 -2.29 10.13 8.25
CA GLU A 62 -1.88 11.02 7.17
C GLU A 62 -0.61 10.53 6.46
N LEU A 63 0.40 10.08 7.21
CA LEU A 63 1.64 9.50 6.65
C LEU A 63 1.37 8.21 5.88
N LYS A 64 0.54 7.33 6.44
CA LYS A 64 0.11 6.09 5.77
C LYS A 64 -0.61 6.38 4.45
N GLU A 65 -1.53 7.34 4.45
CA GLU A 65 -2.26 7.74 3.23
C GLU A 65 -1.32 8.39 2.20
N LYS A 66 -0.36 9.19 2.66
CA LYS A 66 0.67 9.77 1.79
C LYS A 66 1.53 8.69 1.13
N TYR A 67 1.94 7.66 1.87
CA TYR A 67 2.66 6.52 1.31
C TYR A 67 1.82 5.76 0.28
N ILE A 68 0.53 5.51 0.55
CA ILE A 68 -0.38 4.87 -0.41
C ILE A 68 -0.50 5.71 -1.69
N PHE A 69 -0.67 7.02 -1.54
CA PHE A 69 -0.76 7.94 -2.67
C PHE A 69 0.51 7.88 -3.53
N PHE A 70 1.68 7.99 -2.89
CA PHE A 70 2.98 7.85 -3.53
C PHE A 70 3.06 6.52 -4.29
N ASN A 71 2.80 5.40 -3.60
CA ASN A 71 2.91 4.08 -4.21
C ASN A 71 1.96 3.89 -5.40
N ARG A 72 0.80 4.53 -5.43
CA ARG A 72 -0.16 4.42 -6.56
C ARG A 72 0.18 5.32 -7.74
N ASN A 73 0.67 6.54 -7.49
CA ASN A 73 0.70 7.60 -8.51
C ASN A 73 2.11 8.00 -8.95
N THR A 74 3.15 7.55 -8.26
CA THR A 74 4.53 7.94 -8.58
C THR A 74 5.09 7.17 -9.79
N SER A 75 5.93 7.84 -10.57
CA SER A 75 6.70 7.27 -11.67
C SER A 75 8.07 6.77 -11.19
N LEU A 76 8.73 5.93 -12.00
CA LEU A 76 10.08 5.44 -11.70
C LEU A 76 11.10 6.58 -11.51
N GLU A 77 10.99 7.66 -12.30
CA GLU A 77 11.89 8.82 -12.25
C GLU A 77 11.76 9.60 -10.93
N GLU A 78 10.56 9.67 -10.37
CA GLU A 78 10.29 10.41 -9.13
C GLU A 78 10.38 9.53 -7.87
N ALA A 79 10.41 8.20 -8.05
CA ALA A 79 10.34 7.23 -6.96
C ALA A 79 11.48 7.39 -5.93
N GLU A 80 12.72 7.60 -6.38
CA GLU A 80 13.87 7.73 -5.50
C GLU A 80 13.73 8.94 -4.56
N LYS A 81 13.44 10.11 -5.15
CA LYS A 81 13.26 11.35 -4.40
C LYS A 81 12.04 11.30 -3.48
N GLY A 82 10.92 10.74 -3.97
CA GLY A 82 9.70 10.64 -3.18
C GLY A 82 9.84 9.66 -2.01
N LEU A 83 10.49 8.52 -2.22
CA LEU A 83 10.74 7.54 -1.16
C LEU A 83 11.69 8.09 -0.09
N ALA A 84 12.75 8.79 -0.50
CA ALA A 84 13.66 9.47 0.45
C ALA A 84 12.90 10.50 1.31
N GLY A 85 12.02 11.29 0.71
CA GLY A 85 11.16 12.23 1.44
C GLY A 85 10.24 11.53 2.44
N LEU A 86 9.63 10.41 2.06
CA LEU A 86 8.79 9.62 2.95
C LEU A 86 9.58 9.02 4.12
N ILE A 87 10.76 8.46 3.87
CA ILE A 87 11.62 7.91 4.93
C ILE A 87 11.93 8.97 5.99
N LEU A 88 12.25 10.19 5.57
CA LEU A 88 12.49 11.32 6.49
C LEU A 88 11.23 11.67 7.27
N GLU A 89 10.07 11.80 6.60
CA GLU A 89 8.82 12.14 7.27
C GLU A 89 8.34 11.07 8.27
N PHE A 90 8.53 9.79 7.97
CA PHE A 90 8.27 8.70 8.91
C PHE A 90 9.27 8.70 10.08
N GLY A 91 10.54 9.03 9.83
CA GLY A 91 11.55 9.14 10.89
C GLY A 91 11.30 10.34 11.82
N ASP A 92 10.86 11.46 11.26
CA ASP A 92 10.58 12.71 11.98
C ASP A 92 9.22 12.71 12.68
N SER A 93 8.36 11.70 12.45
CA SER A 93 7.00 11.69 12.97
C SER A 93 6.91 11.45 14.49
N GLY A 94 7.99 10.95 15.11
CA GLY A 94 8.02 10.62 16.54
C GLY A 94 7.16 9.42 16.94
N ILE A 95 6.68 8.62 15.98
CA ILE A 95 5.83 7.44 16.22
C ILE A 95 6.73 6.20 16.24
N GLU A 96 6.82 5.54 17.39
CA GLU A 96 7.74 4.41 17.60
C GLU A 96 7.41 3.22 16.70
N GLU A 97 6.13 2.95 16.45
CA GLU A 97 5.65 1.86 15.58
C GLU A 97 6.11 2.02 14.12
N TYR A 98 6.52 3.23 13.71
CA TYR A 98 7.08 3.46 12.38
C TYR A 98 8.58 3.22 12.29
N HIS A 99 9.27 3.00 13.41
CA HIS A 99 10.70 2.71 13.40
C HIS A 99 11.04 1.49 12.53
N GLU A 100 10.31 0.40 12.73
CA GLU A 100 10.48 -0.81 11.92
C GLU A 100 10.12 -0.55 10.45
N PHE A 101 9.07 0.24 10.21
CA PHE A 101 8.57 0.51 8.87
C PHE A 101 9.54 1.34 8.02
N TYR A 102 10.04 2.49 8.51
CA TYR A 102 10.96 3.30 7.71
C TYR A 102 12.32 2.63 7.56
N ASN A 103 12.77 1.83 8.55
CA ASN A 103 13.97 1.01 8.40
C ASN A 103 13.79 -0.05 7.31
N LEU A 104 12.59 -0.65 7.19
CA LEU A 104 12.25 -1.53 6.07
C LEU A 104 12.36 -0.77 4.73
N LEU A 105 11.85 0.46 4.64
CA LEU A 105 11.96 1.27 3.43
C LEU A 105 13.42 1.60 3.06
N ILE A 106 14.29 1.80 4.05
CA ILE A 106 15.73 2.00 3.84
C ILE A 106 16.38 0.71 3.34
N ASN A 107 16.12 -0.42 4.00
CA ASN A 107 16.74 -1.71 3.70
C ASN A 107 16.35 -2.25 2.32
N TRP A 108 15.10 -2.01 1.90
CA TRP A 108 14.54 -2.47 0.62
C TRP A 108 14.42 -1.36 -0.42
N ASN A 109 15.16 -0.26 -0.23
CA ASN A 109 15.01 0.96 -1.02
C ASN A 109 15.11 0.69 -2.53
N LYS A 110 16.13 -0.06 -2.94
CA LYS A 110 16.39 -0.39 -4.35
C LYS A 110 15.26 -1.21 -4.96
N GLU A 111 14.80 -2.24 -4.24
CA GLU A 111 13.72 -3.13 -4.67
C GLU A 111 12.40 -2.37 -4.80
N ILE A 112 12.10 -1.50 -3.85
CA ILE A 112 10.91 -0.65 -3.87
C ILE A 112 10.94 0.30 -5.07
N ILE A 113 12.07 0.99 -5.32
CA ILE A 113 12.22 1.86 -6.50
C ILE A 113 12.02 1.05 -7.79
N ASN A 114 12.69 -0.10 -7.91
CA ASN A 114 12.57 -0.96 -9.09
C ASN A 114 11.14 -1.46 -9.32
N SER A 115 10.33 -1.59 -8.27
CA SER A 115 8.92 -1.99 -8.40
C SER A 115 8.08 -1.02 -9.21
N PHE A 116 8.49 0.25 -9.36
CA PHE A 116 7.81 1.24 -10.19
C PHE A 116 8.08 1.06 -11.70
N THR A 117 8.93 0.10 -12.08
CA THR A 117 9.17 -0.24 -13.48
C THR A 117 7.89 -0.72 -14.17
N ILE A 118 7.61 -0.11 -15.32
CA ILE A 118 6.47 -0.46 -16.18
C ILE A 118 6.99 -1.30 -17.36
N ILE A 119 6.44 -2.50 -17.52
CA ILE A 119 6.72 -3.39 -18.66
C ILE A 119 5.39 -3.62 -19.39
N ASN A 120 5.36 -3.43 -20.70
CA ASN A 120 4.15 -3.62 -21.52
C ASN A 120 2.93 -2.84 -20.98
N SER A 121 3.14 -1.57 -20.62
CA SER A 121 2.12 -0.67 -20.07
C SER A 121 1.51 -1.13 -18.74
N ARG A 122 2.18 -2.03 -18.00
CA ARG A 122 1.77 -2.47 -16.67
C ARG A 122 2.93 -2.44 -15.68
N ARG A 123 2.67 -1.95 -14.47
CA ARG A 123 3.61 -2.07 -13.36
C ARG A 123 3.73 -3.54 -12.95
N ILE A 124 4.95 -4.02 -12.73
CA ILE A 124 5.18 -5.36 -12.20
C ILE A 124 4.58 -5.43 -10.79
N ASN A 125 3.74 -6.42 -10.53
CA ASN A 125 3.17 -6.65 -9.20
C ASN A 125 3.30 -8.13 -8.81
N ASN A 126 3.23 -8.38 -7.50
CA ASN A 126 3.36 -9.72 -6.95
C ASN A 126 2.10 -10.57 -7.15
N SER A 127 0.96 -9.97 -7.49
CA SER A 127 -0.34 -10.65 -7.52
C SER A 127 -0.38 -11.83 -8.49
N PHE A 128 0.32 -11.74 -9.63
CA PHE A 128 0.43 -12.86 -10.56
C PHE A 128 1.19 -14.03 -9.93
N ILE A 129 2.34 -13.76 -9.28
CA ILE A 129 3.16 -14.79 -8.62
C ILE A 129 2.41 -15.38 -7.42
N GLU A 130 1.76 -14.56 -6.61
CA GLU A 130 0.93 -15.00 -5.47
C GLU A 130 -0.21 -15.93 -5.93
N SER A 131 -0.88 -15.59 -7.04
CA SER A 131 -1.92 -16.44 -7.63
C SER A 131 -1.36 -17.82 -8.02
N ARG A 132 -0.12 -17.88 -8.52
CA ARG A 132 0.56 -19.13 -8.88
C ARG A 132 0.95 -19.92 -7.64
N ASN A 133 1.51 -19.27 -6.62
CA ASN A 133 1.87 -19.91 -5.35
C ASN A 133 0.65 -20.52 -4.65
N ASN A 134 -0.46 -19.78 -4.57
CA ASN A 134 -1.73 -20.28 -4.01
C ASN A 134 -2.25 -21.52 -4.74
N GLN A 135 -2.08 -21.61 -6.06
CA GLN A 135 -2.45 -22.80 -6.82
C GLN A 135 -1.56 -24.00 -6.49
N ILE A 136 -0.24 -23.78 -6.34
CA ILE A 136 0.71 -24.83 -5.96
C ILE A 136 0.40 -25.35 -4.55
N GLU A 137 0.18 -24.46 -3.59
CA GLU A 137 -0.19 -24.83 -2.21
C GLU A 137 -1.45 -25.68 -2.18
N ARG A 138 -2.49 -25.28 -2.92
CA ARG A 138 -3.72 -26.06 -3.07
C ARG A 138 -3.48 -27.44 -3.66
N LEU A 139 -2.59 -27.58 -4.65
CA LEU A 139 -2.24 -28.87 -5.25
C LEU A 139 -1.55 -29.79 -4.24
N ILE A 140 -0.61 -29.26 -3.46
CA ILE A 140 0.11 -30.00 -2.43
C ILE A 140 -0.85 -30.41 -1.31
N TYR A 141 -1.69 -29.49 -0.84
CA TYR A 141 -2.69 -29.73 0.19
C TYR A 141 -3.66 -30.84 -0.22
N ASN A 142 -4.24 -30.76 -1.42
CA ASN A 142 -5.17 -31.77 -1.93
C ASN A 142 -4.52 -33.15 -2.16
N ALA A 143 -3.19 -33.20 -2.30
CA ALA A 143 -2.45 -34.45 -2.45
C ALA A 143 -2.08 -35.07 -1.10
N TYR A 144 -2.35 -34.41 0.03
CA TYR A 144 -1.82 -34.75 1.36
C TYR A 144 -0.28 -34.83 1.36
N GLY A 145 0.35 -33.91 0.61
CA GLY A 145 1.79 -33.90 0.37
C GLY A 145 2.24 -34.80 -0.78
N TYR A 146 3.47 -34.58 -1.25
CA TYR A 146 4.10 -35.43 -2.26
C TYR A 146 5.37 -36.06 -1.70
N THR A 147 5.44 -37.38 -1.71
CA THR A 147 6.67 -38.13 -1.36
C THR A 147 7.64 -38.24 -2.54
N ASN A 148 7.12 -38.20 -3.78
CA ASN A 148 7.92 -38.27 -5.00
C ASN A 148 8.05 -36.89 -5.67
N SER A 149 9.25 -36.31 -5.62
CA SER A 149 9.55 -34.99 -6.19
C SER A 149 9.30 -34.90 -7.70
N LYS A 150 9.64 -35.95 -8.46
CA LYS A 150 9.41 -35.97 -9.92
C LYS A 150 7.92 -35.91 -10.24
N ARG A 151 7.10 -36.67 -9.50
CA ARG A 151 5.63 -36.65 -9.64
C ARG A 151 5.06 -35.29 -9.24
N ALA A 152 5.55 -34.68 -8.17
CA ALA A 152 5.13 -33.35 -7.72
C ALA A 152 5.37 -32.31 -8.81
N LYS A 153 6.60 -32.24 -9.34
CA LYS A 153 6.99 -31.31 -10.41
C LYS A 153 6.14 -31.48 -11.66
N ASN A 154 5.96 -32.72 -12.14
CA ASN A 154 5.14 -32.99 -13.32
C ASN A 154 3.69 -32.55 -13.14
N ARG A 155 3.10 -32.81 -11.96
CA ARG A 155 1.73 -32.44 -11.66
C ARG A 155 1.54 -30.93 -11.52
N ILE A 156 2.49 -30.25 -10.87
CA ILE A 156 2.50 -28.79 -10.78
C ILE A 156 2.56 -28.19 -12.19
N MET A 157 3.52 -28.59 -13.02
CA MET A 157 3.65 -28.08 -14.39
C MET A 157 2.38 -28.32 -15.22
N TYR A 158 1.82 -29.53 -15.16
CA TYR A 158 0.58 -29.85 -15.88
C TYR A 158 -0.61 -28.99 -15.42
N CYS A 159 -0.82 -28.85 -14.11
CA CYS A 159 -1.97 -28.13 -13.58
C CYS A 159 -1.88 -26.61 -13.78
N LEU A 160 -0.66 -26.08 -13.77
CA LEU A 160 -0.39 -24.67 -13.94
C LEU A 160 -0.46 -24.21 -15.41
N ASN A 161 -0.18 -25.10 -16.36
CA ASN A 161 -0.06 -24.76 -17.78
C ASN A 161 -1.18 -25.40 -18.63
N LYS A 162 -2.41 -25.45 -18.11
CA LYS A 162 -3.56 -26.10 -18.79
C LYS A 162 -3.88 -25.58 -20.19
N LYS A 163 -3.46 -24.37 -20.53
CA LYS A 163 -3.68 -23.74 -21.84
C LYS A 163 -2.46 -23.82 -22.77
N ASP A 164 -1.33 -24.33 -22.28
CA ASP A 164 -0.14 -24.50 -23.10
C ASP A 164 -0.34 -25.74 -23.97
N SER A 165 -0.67 -25.53 -25.24
CA SER A 165 -0.66 -26.58 -26.25
C SER A 165 0.77 -26.83 -26.70
N TYR A 166 1.32 -28.00 -26.39
CA TYR A 166 2.57 -28.45 -27.00
C TYR A 166 2.21 -29.13 -28.32
N THR A 167 2.53 -28.50 -29.44
CA THR A 167 2.59 -29.16 -30.75
C THR A 167 3.87 -30.00 -30.77
N MET A 168 3.73 -31.31 -31.00
CA MET A 168 4.88 -32.19 -31.26
C MET A 168 5.45 -31.94 -32.65
#